data_AF-A0A2V4C211-F1
#
_entry.id   AF-A0A2V4C211-F1
#
_cell.length_a   1.000
_cell.length_b   1.000
_cell.length_c   1.000
_cell.angle_alpha   90.00
_cell.angle_beta   90.00
_cell.angle_gamma   90.00
#
_symmetry.space_group_name_H-M   'P 1'
#
loop_
_entity.id
_entity.type
_entity.pdbx_description
1 polymer ?
#
loop_
_entity_poly.entity_id
_entity_poly.type
_entity_poly.pdbx_seq_one_letter_code
_entity_poly.pdbx_strand_id
1 'polypeptide(L)'
;MKKMSIALLGVLTVILVGCSGSDTYRGSWKATDAKGEKFELFFNAKDFTVRNSSGKKEKFEYSQNSVQIENAVSTYGIQLADGRGYQINFPKSDDESMGLIKDENGTPLYVISRKAYLKYEDIFKLN
;
A
#
# COMPACT_ATOMS: atom_id res chain seq x y z
N MET A 1 -53.63 0.85 -28.57
CA MET A 1 -52.35 1.60 -28.52
C MET A 1 -51.60 1.16 -27.27
N LYS A 2 -50.40 0.59 -27.45
CA LYS A 2 -49.67 -0.19 -26.43
C LYS A 2 -49.19 0.73 -25.29
N LYS A 3 -49.39 0.27 -24.05
CA LYS A 3 -49.06 0.99 -22.80
C LYS A 3 -47.54 1.12 -22.66
N MET A 4 -47.05 2.35 -22.64
CA MET A 4 -45.66 2.72 -22.31
C MET A 4 -45.35 2.27 -20.89
N SER A 5 -44.52 1.24 -20.74
CA SER A 5 -43.97 0.83 -19.45
C SER A 5 -42.58 1.42 -19.34
N ILE A 6 -42.44 2.44 -18.51
CA ILE A 6 -41.21 3.17 -18.24
C ILE A 6 -40.20 2.19 -17.62
N ALA A 7 -39.08 1.98 -18.30
CA ALA A 7 -37.95 1.24 -17.79
C ALA A 7 -37.31 2.00 -16.63
N LEU A 8 -37.39 1.46 -15.42
CA LEU A 8 -36.70 1.99 -14.24
C LEU A 8 -35.27 1.42 -14.22
N LEU A 9 -34.36 2.11 -14.91
CA LEU A 9 -32.92 1.84 -14.84
C LEU A 9 -32.40 2.39 -13.51
N GLY A 10 -32.52 1.60 -12.44
CA GLY A 10 -31.93 1.91 -11.15
C GLY A 10 -30.40 1.93 -11.28
N VAL A 11 -29.80 3.11 -11.29
CA VAL A 11 -28.35 3.29 -11.20
C VAL A 11 -27.92 2.77 -9.83
N LEU A 12 -27.37 1.56 -9.80
CA LEU A 12 -26.75 0.98 -8.62
C LEU A 12 -25.45 1.75 -8.37
N THR A 13 -25.52 2.83 -7.59
CA THR A 13 -24.35 3.54 -7.10
C THR A 13 -23.70 2.65 -6.05
N VAL A 14 -22.75 1.82 -6.47
CA VAL A 14 -21.90 1.06 -5.55
C VAL A 14 -21.06 2.07 -4.80
N ILE A 15 -21.43 2.37 -3.56
CA ILE A 15 -20.61 3.15 -2.65
C ILE A 15 -19.34 2.32 -2.44
N LEU A 16 -18.25 2.71 -3.10
CA LEU A 16 -16.91 2.17 -2.89
C LEU A 16 -16.46 2.56 -1.48
N VAL A 17 -17.00 1.88 -0.47
CA VAL A 17 -16.42 1.89 0.87
C VAL A 17 -15.05 1.23 0.71
N GLY A 18 -14.00 2.07 0.63
CA GLY A 18 -12.63 1.59 0.52
C GLY A 18 -12.35 0.60 1.64
N CYS A 19 -11.84 -0.59 1.28
CA CYS A 19 -11.43 -1.57 2.28
C CYS A 19 -10.35 -0.94 3.17
N SER A 20 -10.43 -1.22 4.48
CA SER A 20 -9.34 -0.88 5.38
C SER A 20 -8.07 -1.62 4.97
N GLY A 21 -6.92 -1.05 5.28
CA GLY A 21 -5.66 -1.73 5.05
C GLY A 21 -5.54 -3.04 5.81
N SER A 22 -4.84 -3.99 5.20
CA SER A 22 -4.60 -5.31 5.74
C SER A 22 -3.75 -5.26 7.03
N ASP A 23 -4.08 -6.14 7.97
CA ASP A 23 -3.31 -6.30 9.21
C ASP A 23 -1.85 -6.71 8.95
N THR A 24 -1.56 -7.34 7.81
CA THR A 24 -0.19 -7.71 7.40
C THR A 24 0.76 -6.52 7.37
N TYR A 25 0.36 -5.41 6.72
CA TYR A 25 1.23 -4.24 6.57
C TYR A 25 0.91 -3.10 7.53
N ARG A 26 -0.17 -3.16 8.30
CA ARG A 26 -0.47 -2.13 9.30
C ARG A 26 0.62 -2.03 10.39
N GLY A 27 0.70 -0.89 11.06
CA GLY A 27 1.68 -0.61 12.12
C GLY A 27 2.96 0.06 11.63
N SER A 28 4.02 -0.04 12.45
CA SER A 28 5.27 0.71 12.26
C SER A 28 6.23 0.03 11.28
N TRP A 29 6.93 0.86 10.51
CA TRP A 29 7.93 0.45 9.53
C TRP A 29 9.09 1.43 9.49
N LYS A 30 10.30 0.89 9.44
CA LYS A 30 11.49 1.61 9.03
C LYS A 30 11.55 1.58 7.52
N ALA A 31 11.68 2.75 6.89
CA ALA A 31 11.75 2.87 5.46
C ALA A 31 13.05 3.54 5.00
N THR A 32 13.54 3.12 3.84
CA THR A 32 14.70 3.72 3.18
C THR A 32 14.37 3.93 1.71
N ASP A 33 14.58 5.14 1.21
CA ASP A 33 14.31 5.46 -0.19
C ASP A 33 15.51 5.11 -1.09
N ALA A 34 15.38 5.39 -2.39
CA ALA A 34 16.44 5.14 -3.37
C ALA A 34 17.73 5.96 -3.12
N LYS A 35 17.67 7.06 -2.36
CA LYS A 35 18.82 7.89 -2.00
C LYS A 35 19.47 7.44 -0.68
N GLY A 36 18.89 6.46 0.01
CA GLY A 36 19.33 6.03 1.33
C GLY A 36 18.81 6.90 2.47
N GLU A 37 17.88 7.82 2.20
CA GLU A 37 17.23 8.63 3.23
C GLU A 37 16.30 7.75 4.08
N LYS A 38 16.26 8.03 5.38
CA LYS A 38 15.56 7.22 6.37
C LYS A 38 14.24 7.85 6.77
N PHE A 39 13.20 7.04 6.81
CA PHE A 39 11.85 7.44 7.17
C PHE A 39 11.22 6.45 8.15
N GLU A 40 10.32 6.93 8.97
CA GLU A 40 9.46 6.10 9.83
C GLU A 40 8.04 6.19 9.30
N LEU A 41 7.47 5.05 8.92
CA LEU A 41 6.12 4.91 8.41
C LEU A 41 5.24 4.26 9.46
N PHE A 42 3.98 4.68 9.54
CA PHE A 42 2.99 4.05 10.40
C PHE A 42 1.65 3.95 9.68
N PHE A 43 1.19 2.73 9.41
CA PHE A 43 -0.05 2.43 8.71
C PHE A 43 -1.19 2.12 9.70
N ASN A 44 -2.18 3.01 9.77
CA ASN A 44 -3.49 2.74 10.35
C ASN A 44 -4.39 2.03 9.33
N ALA A 45 -5.63 1.74 9.75
CA ALA A 45 -6.62 1.08 8.90
C ALA A 45 -7.04 1.90 7.66
N LYS A 46 -6.97 3.24 7.70
CA LYS A 46 -7.46 4.12 6.60
C LYS A 46 -6.51 5.27 6.27
N ASP A 47 -5.39 5.35 6.96
CA ASP A 47 -4.39 6.38 6.75
C ASP A 47 -3.01 5.85 7.12
N PHE A 48 -1.97 6.50 6.62
CA PHE A 48 -0.62 6.28 7.12
C PHE A 48 0.10 7.60 7.29
N THR A 49 1.19 7.55 8.04
CA THR A 49 2.06 8.71 8.25
C THR A 49 3.47 8.40 7.83
N VAL A 50 4.16 9.39 7.29
CA VAL A 50 5.58 9.34 6.93
C VAL A 50 6.29 10.40 7.76
N ARG A 51 7.32 10.00 8.49
CA ARG A 51 8.18 10.92 9.23
C ARG A 51 9.59 10.85 8.66
N ASN A 52 10.15 11.99 8.28
CA ASN A 52 11.52 12.07 7.80
C ASN A 52 12.52 12.26 8.96
N SER A 53 13.81 12.34 8.63
CA SER A 53 14.91 12.53 9.58
C SER A 53 14.86 13.85 10.34
N SER A 54 14.27 14.92 9.76
CA SER A 54 14.09 16.20 10.46
C SER A 54 12.90 16.20 11.43
N GLY A 55 12.15 15.10 11.49
CA GLY A 55 10.96 14.96 12.34
C GLY A 55 9.69 15.53 11.70
N LYS A 56 9.75 16.08 10.49
CA LYS A 56 8.56 16.50 9.74
C LYS A 56 7.71 15.26 9.47
N LYS A 57 6.41 15.38 9.76
CA LYS A 57 5.43 14.31 9.63
C LYS A 57 4.37 14.70 8.61
N GLU A 58 4.13 13.80 7.67
CA GLU A 58 3.06 13.92 6.67
C GLU A 58 2.06 12.78 6.87
N LYS A 59 0.77 13.04 6.60
CA LYS A 59 -0.33 12.08 6.75
C LYS A 59 -1.03 11.93 5.42
N PHE A 60 -1.38 10.69 5.08
CA PHE A 60 -2.03 10.34 3.84
C PHE A 60 -3.21 9.40 4.10
N GLU A 61 -4.39 9.76 3.63
CA GLU A 61 -5.56 8.87 3.64
C GLU A 61 -5.47 7.90 2.47
N TYR A 62 -5.86 6.64 2.71
CA TYR A 62 -5.85 5.61 1.68
C TYR A 62 -6.99 4.61 1.85
N SER A 63 -7.31 3.93 0.76
CA SER A 63 -8.09 2.69 0.76
C SER A 63 -7.27 1.55 0.15
N GLN A 64 -7.42 0.34 0.66
CA GLN A 64 -6.89 -0.84 -0.02
C GLN A 64 -7.85 -1.21 -1.16
N ASN A 65 -7.31 -1.36 -2.37
CA ASN A 65 -8.10 -1.66 -3.57
C ASN A 65 -7.76 -3.00 -4.22
N SER A 66 -6.67 -3.66 -3.82
CA SER A 66 -6.32 -5.00 -4.32
C SER A 66 -5.47 -5.81 -3.34
N VAL A 67 -5.55 -7.13 -3.48
CA VAL A 67 -4.68 -8.12 -2.84
C VAL A 67 -4.35 -9.17 -3.90
N GLN A 68 -3.07 -9.44 -4.09
CA GLN A 68 -2.54 -10.41 -5.05
C GLN A 68 -1.57 -11.33 -4.32
N ILE A 69 -1.72 -12.64 -4.51
CA ILE A 69 -0.82 -13.65 -3.94
C ILE A 69 -0.43 -14.57 -5.08
N GLU A 70 0.86 -14.58 -5.41
CA GLU A 70 1.42 -15.44 -6.46
C GLU A 70 2.69 -16.08 -5.93
N ASN A 71 2.80 -17.42 -6.01
CA ASN A 71 3.94 -18.17 -5.44
C ASN A 71 4.26 -17.78 -3.99
N ALA A 72 3.21 -17.59 -3.17
CA ALA A 72 3.28 -17.13 -1.78
C ALA A 72 3.88 -15.72 -1.57
N VAL A 73 4.09 -14.93 -2.63
CA VAL A 73 4.46 -13.52 -2.55
C VAL A 73 3.19 -12.67 -2.48
N SER A 74 3.01 -11.93 -1.39
CA SER A 74 1.87 -11.06 -1.15
C SER A 74 2.12 -9.65 -1.71
N THR A 75 1.17 -9.10 -2.47
CA THR A 75 1.16 -7.71 -2.92
C THR A 75 -0.19 -7.05 -2.65
N TYR A 76 -0.17 -5.90 -1.99
CA TYR A 76 -1.36 -5.13 -1.64
C TYR A 76 -1.36 -3.81 -2.40
N GLY A 77 -2.44 -3.52 -3.14
CA GLY A 77 -2.64 -2.22 -3.74
C GLY A 77 -3.37 -1.27 -2.79
N ILE A 78 -2.87 -0.05 -2.67
CA ILE A 78 -3.53 1.04 -1.97
C ILE A 78 -3.71 2.24 -2.89
N GLN A 79 -4.84 2.92 -2.73
CA GLN A 79 -5.18 4.15 -3.44
C GLN A 79 -5.22 5.29 -2.44
N LEU A 80 -4.41 6.31 -2.66
CA LEU A 80 -4.43 7.54 -1.87
C LEU A 80 -5.61 8.42 -2.27
N ALA A 81 -6.12 9.19 -1.30
CA ALA A 81 -7.20 10.16 -1.53
C ALA A 81 -6.81 11.27 -2.53
N ASP A 82 -5.51 11.54 -2.70
CA ASP A 82 -4.98 12.48 -3.68
C ASP A 82 -4.83 11.91 -5.11
N GLY A 83 -5.25 10.66 -5.32
CA GLY A 83 -5.26 10.01 -6.63
C GLY A 83 -4.03 9.15 -6.94
N ARG A 84 -2.99 9.15 -6.09
CA ARG A 84 -1.81 8.29 -6.30
C ARG A 84 -2.09 6.82 -5.92
N GLY A 85 -1.72 5.89 -6.78
CA GLY A 85 -1.75 4.44 -6.51
C GLY A 85 -0.39 3.90 -6.08
N TYR A 86 -0.36 3.06 -5.03
CA TYR A 86 0.84 2.38 -4.55
C TYR A 86 0.63 0.88 -4.37
N GLN A 87 1.74 0.15 -4.39
CA GLN A 87 1.80 -1.29 -4.11
C GLN A 87 2.72 -1.56 -2.93
N ILE A 88 2.28 -2.40 -1.98
CA ILE A 88 3.09 -2.91 -0.87
C ILE A 88 3.37 -4.39 -1.17
N ASN A 89 4.60 -4.70 -1.52
CA ASN A 89 5.03 -6.03 -1.99
C ASN A 89 5.96 -6.69 -0.98
N PHE A 90 5.67 -7.94 -0.61
CA PHE A 90 6.45 -8.77 0.30
C PHE A 90 7.13 -9.89 -0.50
N PRO A 91 8.37 -9.68 -0.98
CA PRO A 91 9.00 -10.55 -1.97
C PRO A 91 9.49 -11.89 -1.41
N LYS A 92 9.55 -12.06 -0.09
CA LYS A 92 9.90 -13.33 0.57
C LYS A 92 8.61 -14.03 1.01
N SER A 93 8.41 -15.26 0.53
CA SER A 93 7.17 -16.03 0.76
C SER A 93 6.87 -16.36 2.22
N ASP A 94 7.90 -16.36 3.06
CA ASP A 94 7.85 -16.73 4.48
C ASP A 94 8.19 -15.57 5.42
N ASP A 95 8.45 -14.37 4.90
CA ASP A 95 8.87 -13.21 5.68
C ASP A 95 8.23 -11.91 5.18
N GLU A 96 7.07 -11.59 5.77
CA GLU A 96 6.38 -10.30 5.59
C GLU A 96 6.93 -9.20 6.52
N SER A 97 8.07 -9.40 7.19
CA SER A 97 8.70 -8.37 8.03
C SER A 97 9.56 -7.37 7.25
N MET A 98 9.73 -7.59 5.94
CA MET A 98 10.39 -6.70 5.01
C MET A 98 9.72 -6.71 3.64
N GLY A 99 9.75 -5.57 2.96
CA GLY A 99 9.07 -5.43 1.67
C GLY A 99 9.46 -4.17 0.93
N LEU A 100 8.73 -3.93 -0.16
CA LEU A 100 8.89 -2.77 -1.03
C LEU A 100 7.56 -2.02 -1.10
N ILE A 101 7.63 -0.70 -0.98
CA ILE A 101 6.56 0.18 -1.45
C ILE A 101 6.93 0.65 -2.85
N LYS A 102 6.04 0.43 -3.81
CA LYS A 102 6.22 0.81 -5.22
C LYS A 102 5.13 1.78 -5.66
N ASP A 103 5.42 2.58 -6.67
CA ASP A 103 4.38 3.32 -7.38
C ASP A 103 3.49 2.39 -8.22
N GLU A 104 2.46 2.97 -8.85
CA GLU A 104 1.54 2.25 -9.75
C GLU A 104 2.22 1.57 -10.95
N ASN A 105 3.40 2.06 -11.34
CA ASN A 105 4.21 1.51 -12.44
C ASN A 105 5.19 0.43 -11.95
N GLY A 106 5.21 0.13 -10.65
CA GLY A 106 6.11 -0.85 -10.05
C GLY A 106 7.49 -0.29 -9.71
N THR A 107 7.72 1.02 -9.82
CA THR A 107 8.99 1.65 -9.44
C THR A 107 9.13 1.64 -7.92
N PRO A 108 10.20 1.07 -7.35
CA PRO A 108 10.43 1.09 -5.91
C PRO A 108 10.59 2.52 -5.37
N LEU A 109 9.76 2.89 -4.41
CA LEU A 109 9.83 4.16 -3.68
C LEU A 109 10.57 3.97 -2.35
N TYR A 110 10.23 2.90 -1.63
CA TYR A 110 10.83 2.58 -0.35
C TYR A 110 11.10 1.09 -0.22
N VAL A 111 12.21 0.77 0.45
CA VAL A 111 12.41 -0.48 1.16
C VAL A 111 11.87 -0.32 2.56
N ILE A 112 11.03 -1.25 3.02
CA ILE A 112 10.45 -1.22 4.37
C ILE A 112 10.86 -2.45 5.17
N SER A 113 11.10 -2.28 6.46
CA SER A 113 11.28 -3.39 7.40
C SER A 113 10.77 -3.06 8.80
N ARG A 114 10.31 -4.08 9.52
CA ARG A 114 9.89 -3.97 10.93
C ARG A 114 11.06 -3.73 11.89
N LYS A 115 12.27 -4.17 11.52
CA LYS A 115 13.42 -4.26 12.45
C LYS A 115 14.47 -3.18 12.22
N ALA A 116 14.91 -2.99 10.98
CA ALA A 116 16.05 -2.14 10.65
C ALA A 116 15.82 -1.31 9.38
N TYR A 117 16.65 -0.30 9.16
CA TYR A 117 16.71 0.36 7.85
C TYR A 117 17.53 -0.52 6.91
N LEU A 118 16.93 -0.94 5.81
CA LEU A 118 17.54 -1.84 4.83
C LEU A 118 17.69 -1.13 3.49
N LYS A 119 18.67 -1.55 2.69
CA LYS A 119 18.78 -1.14 1.29
C LYS A 119 18.07 -2.14 0.39
N TYR A 120 17.85 -1.74 -0.87
CA TYR A 120 17.16 -2.58 -1.85
C TYR A 120 17.87 -3.94 -2.04
N GLU A 121 19.19 -3.91 -2.13
CA GLU A 121 20.03 -5.11 -2.22
C GLU A 121 19.87 -6.06 -1.02
N ASP A 122 19.54 -5.56 0.17
CA ASP A 122 19.41 -6.39 1.38
C ASP A 122 18.15 -7.27 1.36
N ILE A 123 17.13 -6.88 0.60
CA ILE A 123 15.91 -7.68 0.45
C ILE A 123 16.19 -8.95 -0.37
N PHE A 124 17.03 -8.86 -1.39
CA PHE A 124 17.30 -9.93 -2.35
C PHE A 124 18.58 -10.70 -2.08
N LYS A 125 19.30 -10.38 -1.00
CA LYS A 125 20.38 -11.24 -0.51
C LYS A 125 19.75 -12.56 -0.06
N LEU A 126 20.09 -13.62 -0.81
CA LEU A 126 19.83 -15.00 -0.44
C LEU A 126 20.62 -15.28 0.85
N ASN A 127 19.93 -15.68 1.90
CA ASN A 127 20.59 -16.29 3.07
C ASN A 127 20.94 -17.74 2.75
#